data_AF-A0AAU6G2N7-F1
#
_entry.id   AF-A0AAU6G2N7-F1
#
_cell.length_a   1.000
_cell.length_b   1.000
_cell.length_c   1.000
_cell.angle_alpha   90.00
_cell.angle_beta   90.00
_cell.angle_gamma   90.00
#
_symmetry.space_group_name_H-M   'P 1'
#
loop_
_entity.id
_entity.type
_entity.pdbx_description
1 polymer ?
#
loop_
_entity_poly.entity_id
_entity_poly.type
_entity_poly.pdbx_seq_one_letter_code
_entity_poly.pdbx_strand_id
1 'polypeptide(L)'
;METALKDLERVPWRELQDSTGAATAIPSLLTAITSGDEETAVDALARLRQRICQYGFVVDQATAATVPFLWELAQLPQVACRVQILRLLKNIADARQWESTAMAYPKLLNRRENYVGWEREARRAVRDHHGTLQRLLAEPDKEVVQATRELASALTD
;
A
#
# COMPACT_ATOMS: atom_id res chain seq x y z
N MET A 1 -14.38 12.01 -12.62
CA MET A 1 -13.27 11.60 -11.75
C MET A 1 -12.22 10.99 -12.65
N GLU A 2 -11.14 11.74 -12.91
CA GLU A 2 -9.99 11.18 -13.62
C GLU A 2 -9.29 10.22 -12.67
N THR A 3 -9.15 8.97 -13.09
CA THR A 3 -8.44 7.91 -12.38
C THR A 3 -7.00 8.34 -12.13
N ALA A 4 -6.52 8.33 -10.89
CA ALA A 4 -5.14 8.69 -10.58
C ALA A 4 -4.11 7.61 -10.94
N LEU A 5 -4.52 6.43 -11.44
CA LEU A 5 -3.65 5.62 -12.32
C LEU A 5 -3.05 6.44 -13.49
N LYS A 6 -3.68 7.54 -13.91
CA LYS A 6 -3.11 8.48 -14.91
C LYS A 6 -1.83 9.16 -14.42
N ASP A 7 -1.64 9.27 -13.11
CA ASP A 7 -0.46 9.88 -12.50
C ASP A 7 0.66 8.87 -12.23
N LEU A 8 0.50 7.59 -12.62
CA LEU A 8 1.56 6.58 -12.51
C LEU A 8 2.88 7.04 -13.16
N GLU A 9 2.80 7.67 -14.34
CA GLU A 9 3.96 8.17 -15.08
C GLU A 9 4.62 9.40 -14.42
N ARG A 10 3.93 10.07 -13.49
CA ARG A 10 4.47 11.25 -12.79
C ARG A 10 5.33 10.87 -11.59
N VAL A 11 5.20 9.66 -11.08
CA VAL A 11 6.02 9.17 -9.97
C VAL A 11 7.39 8.72 -10.53
N PRO A 12 8.51 9.19 -9.95
CA PRO A 12 9.84 8.83 -10.42
C PRO A 12 10.25 7.41 -9.97
N TRP A 13 9.55 6.37 -10.45
CA TRP A 13 9.75 4.97 -10.02
C TRP A 13 11.18 4.45 -10.19
N ARG A 14 11.95 5.02 -11.12
CA ARG A 14 13.37 4.68 -11.32
C ARG A 14 14.27 5.17 -10.18
N GLU A 15 13.85 6.20 -9.46
CA GLU A 15 14.59 6.80 -8.35
C GLU A 15 14.18 6.20 -6.99
N LEU A 16 13.00 5.58 -6.94
CA LEU A 16 12.49 4.89 -5.75
C LEU A 16 13.01 3.46 -5.68
N GLN A 17 13.36 3.02 -4.47
CA GLN A 17 13.72 1.64 -4.20
C GLN A 17 12.53 0.83 -3.64
N ASP A 18 12.43 -0.41 -4.08
CA ASP A 18 11.60 -1.48 -3.53
C ASP A 18 12.51 -2.65 -3.07
N SER A 19 11.92 -3.73 -2.54
CA SER A 19 12.68 -4.87 -2.01
C SER A 19 13.57 -5.60 -3.04
N THR A 20 13.42 -5.28 -4.33
CA THR A 20 14.17 -5.87 -5.46
C THR A 20 15.10 -4.88 -6.17
N GLY A 21 15.18 -3.63 -5.71
CA GLY A 21 15.95 -2.55 -6.33
C GLY A 21 15.03 -1.44 -6.85
N ALA A 22 15.27 -0.94 -8.07
CA ALA A 22 14.46 0.14 -8.61
C ALA A 22 12.99 -0.28 -8.81
N ALA A 23 12.06 0.57 -8.39
CA ALA A 23 10.62 0.29 -8.34
C ALA A 23 9.90 0.32 -9.70
N THR A 24 10.62 0.09 -10.80
CA THR A 24 10.11 0.22 -12.18
C THR A 24 9.05 -0.82 -12.56
N ALA A 25 8.91 -1.89 -11.78
CA ALA A 25 7.89 -2.92 -11.99
C ALA A 25 6.53 -2.56 -11.34
N ILE A 26 6.47 -1.58 -10.44
CA ILE A 26 5.23 -1.23 -9.72
C ILE A 26 4.12 -0.77 -10.68
N PRO A 27 4.37 0.10 -11.68
CA PRO A 27 3.31 0.55 -12.60
C PRO A 27 2.63 -0.58 -13.37
N SER A 28 3.40 -1.56 -13.85
CA SER A 28 2.85 -2.69 -14.59
C SER A 28 2.04 -3.62 -13.69
N LEU A 29 2.44 -3.80 -12.43
CA LEU A 29 1.68 -4.55 -11.43
C LEU A 29 0.35 -3.85 -11.10
N LEU A 30 0.36 -2.54 -10.87
CA LEU A 30 -0.88 -1.77 -10.62
C LEU A 30 -1.84 -1.82 -11.82
N THR A 31 -1.29 -1.79 -13.04
CA THR A 31 -2.08 -1.95 -14.27
C THR A 31 -2.68 -3.36 -14.36
N ALA A 32 -1.90 -4.40 -14.04
CA ALA A 32 -2.36 -5.79 -14.06
C ALA A 32 -3.48 -6.07 -13.03
N ILE A 33 -3.42 -5.43 -11.85
CA ILE A 33 -4.49 -5.50 -10.84
C ILE A 33 -5.82 -4.94 -11.38
N THR A 34 -5.75 -3.93 -12.24
CA THR A 34 -6.95 -3.24 -12.74
C THR A 34 -7.56 -3.91 -13.97
N SER A 35 -6.70 -4.40 -14.87
CA SER A 35 -7.09 -4.82 -16.22
C SER A 35 -7.04 -6.33 -16.44
N GLY A 36 -6.48 -7.08 -15.49
CA GLY A 36 -6.40 -8.54 -15.54
C GLY A 36 -7.71 -9.21 -15.12
N ASP A 37 -7.81 -10.52 -15.39
CA ASP A 37 -8.79 -11.37 -14.74
C ASP A 37 -8.49 -11.52 -13.23
N GLU A 38 -9.40 -12.18 -12.50
CA GLU A 38 -9.27 -12.34 -11.04
C GLU A 38 -7.93 -12.98 -10.64
N GLU A 39 -7.50 -14.04 -11.33
CA GLU A 39 -6.24 -14.73 -11.06
C GLU A 39 -5.03 -13.81 -11.28
N THR A 40 -5.00 -13.10 -12.41
CA THR A 40 -3.96 -12.15 -12.76
C THR A 40 -3.90 -11.00 -11.75
N ALA A 41 -5.06 -10.47 -11.33
CA ALA A 41 -5.13 -9.38 -10.38
C ALA A 41 -4.65 -9.79 -8.99
N VAL A 42 -4.96 -11.02 -8.55
CA VAL A 42 -4.50 -11.58 -7.28
C VAL A 42 -2.99 -11.85 -7.31
N ASP A 43 -2.45 -12.44 -8.38
CA ASP A 43 -0.99 -12.64 -8.52
C ASP A 43 -0.24 -11.31 -8.57
N ALA A 44 -0.72 -10.35 -9.35
CA ALA A 44 -0.12 -9.02 -9.46
C ALA A 44 -0.10 -8.30 -8.10
N LEU A 45 -1.18 -8.39 -7.31
CA LEU A 45 -1.22 -7.84 -5.97
C LEU A 45 -0.27 -8.57 -5.01
N ALA A 46 -0.18 -9.91 -5.10
CA ALA A 46 0.74 -10.69 -4.28
C ALA A 46 2.20 -10.29 -4.55
N ARG A 47 2.56 -10.11 -5.82
CA ARG A 47 3.89 -9.63 -6.24
C ARG A 47 4.14 -8.19 -5.83
N LEU A 48 3.14 -7.32 -5.93
CA LEU A 48 3.24 -5.94 -5.46
C LEU A 48 3.51 -5.90 -3.95
N ARG A 49 2.77 -6.70 -3.16
CA ARG A 49 2.99 -6.81 -1.71
C ARG A 49 4.42 -7.20 -1.36
N GLN A 50 5.02 -8.16 -2.09
CA GLN A 50 6.41 -8.57 -1.83
C GLN A 50 7.42 -7.44 -2.09
N ARG A 51 7.09 -6.49 -2.96
CA ARG A 51 7.93 -5.35 -3.31
C ARG A 51 7.85 -4.20 -2.30
N ILE A 52 6.65 -3.92 -1.78
CA ILE A 52 6.38 -2.69 -1.00
C ILE A 52 6.03 -2.95 0.47
N CYS A 53 5.71 -4.17 0.86
CA CYS A 53 5.34 -4.52 2.24
C CYS A 53 5.70 -5.99 2.50
N GLN A 54 6.99 -6.28 2.38
CA GLN A 54 7.51 -7.64 2.53
C GLN A 54 7.18 -8.16 3.93
N TYR A 55 6.78 -9.44 4.01
CA TYR A 55 6.33 -10.08 5.25
C TYR A 55 5.11 -9.42 5.93
N GLY A 56 4.44 -8.47 5.26
CA GLY A 56 3.27 -7.77 5.79
C GLY A 56 3.60 -6.62 6.75
N PHE A 57 4.86 -6.18 6.83
CA PHE A 57 5.25 -5.07 7.69
C PHE A 57 6.54 -4.34 7.26
N VAL A 58 7.40 -4.98 6.45
CA VAL A 58 8.64 -4.35 5.99
C VAL A 58 8.31 -3.48 4.79
N VAL A 59 8.29 -2.18 5.00
CA VAL A 59 8.01 -1.20 3.94
C VAL A 59 9.30 -0.56 3.43
N ASP A 60 9.31 -0.27 2.14
CA ASP A 60 10.43 0.32 1.40
C ASP A 60 10.07 1.73 0.91
N GLN A 61 11.03 2.41 0.30
CA GLN A 61 10.86 3.79 -0.17
C GLN A 61 9.66 3.95 -1.12
N ALA A 62 9.42 2.98 -2.00
CA ALA A 62 8.33 3.02 -2.97
C ALA A 62 6.92 2.82 -2.36
N THR A 63 6.82 2.37 -1.10
CA THR A 63 5.54 2.05 -0.47
C THR A 63 4.64 3.26 -0.34
N ALA A 64 5.16 4.37 0.19
CA ALA A 64 4.38 5.60 0.37
C ALA A 64 3.83 6.12 -0.97
N ALA A 65 4.63 6.06 -2.04
CA ALA A 65 4.21 6.45 -3.38
C ALA A 65 3.15 5.51 -3.97
N THR A 66 3.09 4.26 -3.53
CA THR A 66 2.13 3.26 -4.04
C THR A 66 0.75 3.36 -3.36
N VAL A 67 0.70 3.84 -2.12
CA VAL A 67 -0.54 3.89 -1.30
C VAL A 67 -1.71 4.63 -1.95
N PRO A 68 -1.55 5.81 -2.59
CA PRO A 68 -2.67 6.50 -3.24
C PRO A 68 -3.37 5.63 -4.29
N PHE A 69 -2.58 4.90 -5.09
CA PHE A 69 -3.10 4.01 -6.12
C PHE A 69 -3.83 2.81 -5.51
N LEU A 70 -3.34 2.25 -4.38
CA LEU A 70 -4.07 1.18 -3.67
C LEU A 70 -5.45 1.67 -3.18
N TRP A 71 -5.55 2.90 -2.69
CA TRP A 71 -6.84 3.49 -2.29
C TRP A 71 -7.81 3.66 -3.44
N GLU A 72 -7.32 4.02 -4.62
CA GLU A 72 -8.16 4.08 -5.82
C GLU A 72 -8.66 2.69 -6.23
N LEU A 73 -7.75 1.71 -6.34
CA LEU A 73 -8.10 0.35 -6.74
C LEU A 73 -9.13 -0.27 -5.78
N ALA A 74 -9.02 0.00 -4.47
CA ALA A 74 -10.00 -0.44 -3.48
C ALA A 74 -11.41 0.15 -3.71
N GLN A 75 -11.53 1.29 -4.39
CA GLN A 75 -12.81 1.95 -4.69
C GLN A 75 -13.42 1.53 -6.04
N LEU A 76 -12.68 0.82 -6.89
CA LEU A 76 -13.15 0.41 -8.20
C LEU A 76 -13.92 -0.91 -8.09
N PRO A 77 -15.25 -0.95 -8.33
CA PRO A 77 -16.03 -2.17 -8.16
C PRO A 77 -15.61 -3.32 -9.09
N GLN A 78 -14.98 -3.00 -10.22
CA GLN A 78 -14.48 -4.00 -11.18
C GLN A 78 -13.18 -4.69 -10.75
N VAL A 79 -12.47 -4.17 -9.75
CA VAL A 79 -11.24 -4.80 -9.25
C VAL A 79 -11.64 -6.02 -8.40
N ALA A 80 -11.19 -7.21 -8.79
CA ALA A 80 -11.59 -8.44 -8.11
C ALA A 80 -10.98 -8.58 -6.70
N CYS A 81 -9.76 -8.07 -6.48
CA CYS A 81 -9.00 -8.27 -5.24
C CYS A 81 -9.09 -7.10 -4.23
N ARG A 82 -10.22 -6.38 -4.19
CA ARG A 82 -10.44 -5.21 -3.29
C ARG A 82 -10.19 -5.53 -1.82
N VAL A 83 -10.66 -6.68 -1.35
CA VAL A 83 -10.49 -7.12 0.05
C VAL A 83 -9.00 -7.26 0.40
N GLN A 84 -8.22 -7.86 -0.50
CA GLN A 84 -6.78 -8.05 -0.33
C GLN A 84 -6.03 -6.71 -0.37
N ILE A 85 -6.48 -5.75 -1.19
CA ILE A 85 -5.93 -4.38 -1.21
C ILE A 85 -6.18 -3.68 0.13
N LEU A 86 -7.40 -3.77 0.68
CA LEU A 86 -7.71 -3.18 1.99
C LEU A 86 -6.89 -3.80 3.12
N ARG A 87 -6.67 -5.11 3.08
CA ARG A 87 -5.77 -5.81 4.02
C ARG A 87 -4.31 -5.35 3.86
N LEU A 88 -3.85 -5.09 2.63
CA LEU A 88 -2.52 -4.54 2.39
C LEU A 88 -2.38 -3.12 2.95
N LEU A 89 -3.37 -2.25 2.73
CA LEU A 89 -3.41 -0.91 3.33
C LEU A 89 -3.36 -0.97 4.86
N LYS A 90 -4.07 -1.93 5.47
CA LYS A 90 -4.04 -2.16 6.92
C LYS A 90 -2.65 -2.58 7.39
N ASN A 91 -2.02 -3.54 6.71
CA ASN A 91 -0.65 -3.98 7.03
C ASN A 91 0.36 -2.83 6.97
N ILE A 92 0.21 -1.94 5.98
CA ILE A 92 1.05 -0.74 5.87
C ILE A 92 0.76 0.23 7.03
N ALA A 93 -0.50 0.44 7.41
CA ALA A 93 -0.88 1.29 8.55
C ALA A 93 -0.33 0.78 9.90
N ASP A 94 -0.29 -0.55 10.07
CA ASP A 94 0.20 -1.26 11.26
C ASP A 94 1.72 -1.41 11.30
N ALA A 95 2.44 -1.12 10.22
CA ALA A 95 3.89 -1.32 10.12
C ALA A 95 4.65 -0.43 11.12
N ARG A 96 5.14 -1.02 12.21
CA ARG A 96 5.97 -0.33 13.24
C ARG A 96 7.29 -1.05 13.50
N GLN A 97 7.73 -1.88 12.56
CA GLN A 97 8.83 -2.82 12.77
C GLN A 97 10.16 -2.08 12.71
N TRP A 98 10.30 -1.11 11.81
CA TRP A 98 11.50 -0.27 11.78
C TRP A 98 11.56 0.67 12.98
N GLU A 99 10.44 1.29 13.36
CA GLU A 99 10.35 2.10 14.58
C GLU A 99 10.71 1.30 15.83
N SER A 100 10.10 0.12 16.01
CA SER A 100 10.36 -0.75 17.17
C SER A 100 11.81 -1.24 17.20
N THR A 101 12.35 -1.63 16.05
CA THR A 101 13.74 -2.08 15.96
C THR A 101 14.71 -0.94 16.23
N ALA A 102 14.41 0.29 15.77
CA ALA A 102 15.24 1.46 16.06
C ALA A 102 15.24 1.84 17.55
N MET A 103 14.16 1.59 18.28
CA MET A 103 14.14 1.76 19.74
C MET A 103 15.10 0.80 20.45
N ALA A 104 15.15 -0.46 20.01
CA ALA A 104 16.07 -1.47 20.55
C ALA A 104 17.52 -1.28 20.06
N TYR A 105 17.68 -0.76 18.83
CA TYR A 105 18.96 -0.59 18.15
C TYR A 105 19.09 0.80 17.51
N PRO A 106 19.37 1.86 18.30
CA PRO A 106 19.38 3.23 17.82
C PRO A 106 20.36 3.52 16.67
N LYS A 107 21.38 2.67 16.49
CA LYS A 107 22.33 2.76 15.37
C LYS A 107 21.65 2.65 13.99
N LEU A 108 20.44 2.07 13.92
CA LEU A 108 19.65 2.03 12.68
C LEU A 108 19.24 3.42 12.19
N LEU A 109 19.10 4.39 13.10
CA LEU A 109 18.80 5.78 12.75
C LEU A 109 19.93 6.48 11.98
N ASN A 110 21.15 5.91 12.05
CA ASN A 110 22.33 6.46 11.37
C ASN A 110 22.65 5.72 10.06
N ARG A 111 21.79 4.79 9.62
CA ARG A 111 21.96 4.16 8.30
C ARG A 111 21.63 5.15 7.19
N ARG A 112 22.26 4.94 6.03
CA ARG A 112 22.00 5.73 4.83
C ARG A 112 20.56 5.56 4.37
N GLU A 113 20.03 4.35 4.54
CA GLU A 113 18.64 4.01 4.29
C GLU A 113 17.76 4.44 5.46
N ASN A 114 16.84 5.37 5.20
CA ASN A 114 15.93 5.92 6.21
C ASN A 114 14.69 5.03 6.39
N TYR A 115 14.88 3.78 6.79
CA TYR A 115 13.80 2.79 6.92
C TYR A 115 12.66 3.26 7.84
N VAL A 116 13.00 3.91 8.96
CA VAL A 116 12.01 4.49 9.89
C VAL A 116 11.23 5.63 9.24
N GLY A 117 11.90 6.48 8.46
CA GLY A 117 11.24 7.54 7.70
C GLY A 117 10.31 6.97 6.63
N TRP A 118 10.73 5.97 5.88
CA TRP A 118 9.89 5.30 4.88
C TRP A 118 8.66 4.65 5.52
N GLU A 119 8.83 4.03 6.68
CA GLU A 119 7.72 3.47 7.48
C GLU A 119 6.71 4.53 7.89
N ARG A 120 7.18 5.67 8.41
CA ARG A 120 6.33 6.80 8.78
C ARG A 120 5.60 7.40 7.59
N GLU A 121 6.29 7.63 6.48
CA GLU A 121 5.68 8.19 5.27
C GLU A 121 4.64 7.25 4.67
N ALA A 122 4.90 5.94 4.66
CA ALA A 122 3.93 4.95 4.19
C ALA A 122 2.66 4.95 5.05
N ARG A 123 2.81 4.94 6.38
CA ARG A 123 1.68 5.03 7.32
C ARG A 123 0.89 6.32 7.18
N ARG A 124 1.61 7.44 7.05
CA ARG A 124 1.02 8.75 6.83
C ARG A 124 0.23 8.78 5.52
N ALA A 125 0.77 8.24 4.43
CA ALA A 125 0.07 8.16 3.16
C ALA A 125 -1.25 7.38 3.27
N VAL A 126 -1.31 6.31 4.07
CA VAL A 126 -2.57 5.58 4.28
C VAL A 126 -3.56 6.45 5.05
N ARG A 127 -3.10 7.14 6.10
CA ARG A 127 -3.94 8.05 6.90
C ARG A 127 -4.47 9.23 6.09
N ASP A 128 -3.66 9.84 5.24
CA ASP A 128 -4.06 11.04 4.48
C ASP A 128 -5.22 10.76 3.50
N HIS A 129 -5.42 9.49 3.11
CA HIS A 129 -6.46 9.06 2.16
C HIS A 129 -7.68 8.38 2.83
N HIS A 130 -7.81 8.45 4.16
CA HIS A 130 -8.90 7.85 4.93
C HIS A 130 -10.30 8.38 4.59
N GLY A 131 -10.41 9.53 3.90
CA GLY A 131 -11.69 10.13 3.49
C GLY A 131 -12.58 9.22 2.61
N THR A 132 -12.00 8.14 2.07
CA THR A 132 -12.70 7.15 1.25
C THR A 132 -13.36 6.03 2.07
N LEU A 133 -13.01 5.89 3.36
CA LEU A 133 -13.52 4.84 4.26
C LEU A 133 -15.05 4.84 4.35
N GLN A 134 -15.69 6.01 4.44
CA GLN A 134 -17.15 6.12 4.57
C GLN A 134 -17.88 5.49 3.37
N ARG A 135 -17.34 5.69 2.15
CA ARG A 135 -17.89 5.09 0.94
C ARG A 135 -17.76 3.58 0.96
N LEU A 136 -16.58 3.07 1.32
CA LEU A 136 -16.30 1.63 1.38
C LEU A 136 -17.10 0.91 2.48
N LEU A 137 -17.38 1.59 3.59
CA LEU A 137 -18.25 1.07 4.65
C LEU A 137 -19.74 0.99 4.25
N ALA A 138 -20.15 1.72 3.21
CA ALA A 138 -21.50 1.71 2.68
C ALA A 138 -21.70 0.71 1.52
N GLU A 139 -20.66 -0.06 1.18
CA GLU A 139 -20.73 -1.09 0.13
C GLU A 139 -21.68 -2.24 0.52
N PRO A 140 -22.35 -2.86 -0.46
CA PRO A 140 -23.19 -4.05 -0.21
C PRO A 140 -22.35 -5.30 0.11
N ASP A 141 -21.09 -5.33 -0.34
CA ASP A 141 -20.17 -6.44 -0.09
C ASP A 141 -19.69 -6.44 1.37
N LYS A 142 -20.12 -7.47 2.11
CA LYS A 142 -19.81 -7.62 3.54
C LYS A 142 -18.32 -7.84 3.80
N GLU A 143 -17.58 -8.47 2.88
CA GLU A 143 -16.14 -8.70 3.04
C GLU A 143 -15.37 -7.39 2.88
N VAL A 144 -15.76 -6.57 1.91
CA VAL A 144 -15.20 -5.22 1.71
C VAL A 144 -15.48 -4.35 2.94
N VAL A 145 -16.72 -4.35 3.45
CA VAL A 145 -17.08 -3.60 4.67
C VAL A 145 -16.27 -4.08 5.86
N GLN A 146 -16.11 -5.39 6.06
CA GLN A 146 -15.34 -5.95 7.17
C GLN A 146 -13.86 -5.55 7.08
N ALA A 147 -13.21 -5.72 5.93
CA ALA A 147 -11.83 -5.30 5.72
C ALA A 147 -11.64 -3.78 5.92
N THR A 148 -12.64 -2.98 5.52
CA THR A 148 -12.63 -1.53 5.73
C THR A 148 -12.72 -1.17 7.22
N ARG A 149 -13.51 -1.88 8.02
CA ARG A 149 -13.57 -1.68 9.49
C ARG A 149 -12.24 -2.00 10.16
N GLU A 150 -11.60 -3.09 9.77
CA GLU A 150 -10.29 -3.47 10.29
C GLU A 150 -9.22 -2.43 9.95
N LEU A 151 -9.24 -1.90 8.73
CA LEU A 151 -8.38 -0.78 8.33
C LEU A 151 -8.70 0.49 9.14
N ALA A 152 -9.97 0.84 9.32
CA ALA A 152 -10.37 2.02 10.08
C ALA A 152 -9.85 1.96 11.54
N SER A 153 -9.91 0.77 12.16
CA SER A 153 -9.36 0.54 13.52
C SER A 153 -7.84 0.74 13.57
N ALA A 154 -7.11 0.30 12.54
CA ALA A 154 -5.65 0.50 12.47
C ALA A 154 -5.25 1.98 12.31
N LEU A 155 -6.15 2.82 11.81
CA LEU A 155 -5.89 4.25 11.61
C LEU A 155 -6.19 5.11 12.85
N THR A 156 -6.91 4.57 13.84
CA THR A 156 -7.18 5.24 15.11
C THR A 156 -6.08 5.05 16.18
N ASP A 157 -5.20 4.06 16.00
CA ASP A 157 -4.08 3.71 16.90
C ASP A 157 -2.75 4.43 16.58
#